data_AF-A0A3R1AHN8-F1
#
_entry.id   AF-A0A3R1AHN8-F1
#
_cell.length_a   1.000
_cell.length_b   1.000
_cell.length_c   1.000
_cell.angle_alpha   90.00
_cell.angle_beta   90.00
_cell.angle_gamma   90.00
#
_symmetry.space_group_name_H-M   'P 1'
#
loop_
_entity.id
_entity.type
_entity.pdbx_description
1 polymer ?
#
loop_
_entity_poly.entity_id
_entity_poly.type
_entity_poly.pdbx_seq_one_letter_code
_entity_poly.pdbx_strand_id
1 'polypeptide(L)' 'MINEHVIKPRHTPAQQAQRNAFLNAAYEAQVWINNVIWNAEKDNWPEVEIHFEDCEYDHKRLKSLLPTDRAEPRGE' A
#
# COMPACT_ATOMS: atom_id res chain seq x y z
N MET A 1 34.00 -21.27 -14.00
CA MET A 1 32.59 -21.31 -13.55
C MET A 1 32.40 -20.16 -12.59
N ILE A 2 31.62 -19.16 -12.98
CA ILE A 2 31.23 -18.08 -12.09
C ILE A 2 30.29 -18.73 -11.07
N ASN A 3 30.71 -18.78 -9.80
CA ASN A 3 29.79 -19.11 -8.72
C ASN A 3 28.74 -18.00 -8.72
N GLU A 4 27.62 -18.22 -9.40
CA GLU A 4 26.43 -17.39 -9.24
C GLU A 4 26.16 -17.33 -7.74
N HIS A 5 26.46 -16.19 -7.13
CA HIS A 5 25.98 -15.89 -5.80
C HIS A 5 24.47 -15.94 -5.91
N VAL A 6 23.90 -17.07 -5.50
CA VAL A 6 22.46 -17.24 -5.33
C VAL A 6 22.10 -16.25 -4.23
N ILE A 7 21.83 -15.01 -4.61
CA ILE A 7 21.26 -14.00 -3.73
C ILE A 7 19.88 -14.55 -3.40
N LYS A 8 19.78 -15.27 -2.28
CA LYS A 8 18.51 -15.80 -1.82
C LYS A 8 17.57 -14.59 -1.62
N PRO A 9 16.41 -14.56 -2.31
CA PRO A 9 15.48 -13.46 -2.12
C PRO A 9 15.03 -13.40 -0.66
N ARG A 10 14.98 -12.19 -0.10
CA ARG A 10 14.57 -11.94 1.31
C ARG A 10 13.16 -12.46 1.60
N HIS A 11 12.30 -12.44 0.60
CA HIS A 11 10.93 -12.89 0.66
C HIS A 11 10.77 -14.14 -0.20
N THR A 12 9.95 -15.09 0.26
CA THR A 12 9.42 -16.10 -0.67
C THR A 12 8.59 -15.39 -1.76
N PRO A 13 8.38 -16.01 -2.93
CA PRO A 13 7.50 -15.44 -3.95
C PRO A 13 6.11 -15.07 -3.41
N ALA A 14 5.57 -15.86 -2.48
CA ALA A 14 4.29 -15.59 -1.83
C ALA A 14 4.34 -14.33 -0.93
N GLN A 15 5.37 -14.20 -0.10
CA GLN A 15 5.58 -13.01 0.75
C GLN A 15 5.76 -11.74 -0.10
N GLN A 16 6.50 -11.84 -1.21
CA GLN A 16 6.68 -10.73 -2.13
C GLN A 16 5.36 -10.33 -2.81
N ALA A 17 4.53 -11.31 -3.20
CA ALA A 17 3.22 -11.04 -3.78
C ALA A 17 2.27 -10.35 -2.79
N GLN A 18 2.22 -10.82 -1.54
CA GLN A 18 1.42 -10.17 -0.48
C GLN A 18 1.87 -8.72 -0.24
N ARG A 19 3.19 -8.49 -0.13
CA ARG A 19 3.76 -7.15 0.02
C ARG A 19 3.40 -6.24 -1.15
N ASN A 20 3.51 -6.73 -2.38
CA ASN A 20 3.20 -5.94 -3.58
C ASN A 20 1.70 -5.59 -3.64
N ALA A 21 0.81 -6.52 -3.29
CA ALA A 21 -0.62 -6.27 -3.25
C ALA A 21 -0.98 -5.18 -2.23
N PHE A 22 -0.39 -5.23 -1.03
CA PHE A 22 -0.55 -4.20 -0.03
C PHE A 22 -0.05 -2.83 -0.51
N LEU A 23 1.16 -2.79 -1.08
CA LEU A 23 1.74 -1.54 -1.57
C LEU A 23 0.93 -0.90 -2.69
N ASN A 24 0.41 -1.70 -3.63
CA ASN A 24 -0.46 -1.19 -4.68
C ASN A 24 -1.72 -0.54 -4.08
N ALA A 25 -2.39 -1.18 -3.12
CA ALA A 25 -3.52 -0.59 -2.43
C ALA A 25 -3.13 0.69 -1.64
N ALA A 26 -1.94 0.73 -1.05
CA ALA A 26 -1.44 1.92 -0.35
C ALA A 26 -1.17 3.09 -1.30
N TYR A 27 -0.67 2.83 -2.51
CA TYR A 27 -0.52 3.86 -3.53
C TYR A 27 -1.85 4.41 -4.01
N GLU A 28 -2.86 3.56 -4.19
CA GLU A 28 -4.22 4.00 -4.51
C GLU A 28 -4.78 4.91 -3.41
N ALA A 29 -4.65 4.52 -2.14
CA ALA A 29 -5.06 5.33 -1.00
C ALA A 29 -4.28 6.67 -0.91
N GLN A 30 -3.00 6.68 -1.28
CA GLN A 30 -2.21 7.92 -1.36
C GLN A 30 -2.75 8.87 -2.42
N VAL A 31 -3.12 8.37 -3.61
CA VAL A 31 -3.73 9.18 -4.68
C VAL A 31 -5.06 9.77 -4.20
N TRP A 32 -5.88 8.98 -3.51
CA TRP A 32 -7.12 9.46 -2.91
C TRP A 32 -6.87 10.61 -1.92
N ILE A 33 -5.93 10.45 -0.97
CA ILE A 33 -5.57 11.52 -0.02
C ILE A 33 -5.08 12.78 -0.74
N ASN A 34 -4.29 12.63 -1.81
CA ASN A 34 -3.81 13.78 -2.58
C ASN A 34 -4.96 14.55 -3.24
N ASN A 35 -6.01 13.87 -3.72
CA ASN A 35 -7.19 14.53 -4.28
C ASN A 35 -8.00 15.28 -3.20
N VAL A 36 -8.11 14.70 -2.00
CA VAL A 36 -8.71 15.36 -0.84
C VAL A 36 -7.96 16.65 -0.51
N ILE A 37 -6.63 16.59 -0.40
CA ILE A 37 -5.79 17.76 -0.12
C ILE A 37 -5.95 18.83 -1.20
N TRP A 38 -5.87 18.44 -2.48
CA TRP A 38 -5.99 19.37 -3.60
C TRP A 38 -7.33 20.10 -3.64
N ASN A 39 -8.43 19.41 -3.31
CA ASN A 39 -9.75 20.05 -3.23
C ASN A 39 -9.87 20.97 -2.01
N ALA A 40 -9.31 20.56 -0.86
CA ALA A 40 -9.29 21.38 0.35
C ALA A 40 -8.46 22.66 0.16
N GLU A 41 -7.30 22.59 -0.52
CA GLU A 41 -6.49 23.76 -0.87
C GLU A 41 -7.22 24.79 -1.75
N LYS A 42 -8.30 24.37 -2.41
CA LYS A 42 -9.14 25.21 -3.27
C LYS A 42 -10.48 25.60 -2.64
N ASP A 43 -10.66 25.33 -1.35
CA ASP A 43 -11.94 25.51 -0.64
C ASP A 43 -13.13 24.77 -1.30
N ASN A 44 -12.86 23.68 -2.03
CA ASN A 44 -13.90 22.86 -2.68
C ASN A 44 -14.42 21.78 -1.72
N TRP A 45 -15.10 22.20 -0.66
CA TRP A 45 -15.62 21.32 0.40
C TRP A 45 -16.61 20.24 -0.07
N PRO A 46 -17.53 20.49 -1.04
CA PRO A 46 -18.41 19.44 -1.54
C PRO A 46 -17.65 18.24 -2.14
N GLU A 47 -16.56 18.48 -2.86
CA GLU A 47 -15.75 17.39 -3.42
C GLU A 47 -14.96 16.64 -2.34
N VAL A 48 -14.51 17.36 -1.31
CA VAL A 48 -13.88 16.74 -0.13
C VAL A 48 -14.88 15.79 0.55
N GLU A 49 -16.12 16.20 0.76
CA GLU A 49 -17.16 15.36 1.36
C GLU A 49 -17.42 14.09 0.53
N ILE A 50 -17.56 14.23 -0.79
CA ILE A 50 -17.73 13.10 -1.71
C ILE A 50 -16.57 12.10 -1.59
N HIS A 51 -15.32 12.59 -1.57
CA HIS A 51 -14.17 11.71 -1.39
C HIS A 51 -14.17 10.96 -0.05
N PHE A 52 -14.77 11.51 1.01
CA PHE A 52 -14.85 10.85 2.31
C PHE A 52 -15.99 9.85 2.42
N GLU A 53 -17.05 9.95 1.62
CA GLU A 53 -18.13 8.94 1.57
C GLU A 53 -17.58 7.55 1.21
N ASP A 54 -16.54 7.50 0.37
CA ASP A 54 -15.91 6.25 -0.09
C ASP A 54 -14.71 5.78 0.77
N CYS A 55 -14.29 6.56 1.77
CA CYS A 55 -13.09 6.30 2.58
C CYS A 55 -13.10 4.94 3.30
N GLU A 56 -14.28 4.46 3.69
CA GLU A 56 -14.42 3.19 4.41
C GLU A 56 -13.94 1.99 3.58
N TYR A 57 -14.11 2.04 2.25
CA TYR A 57 -13.67 0.98 1.34
C TYR A 57 -12.15 0.83 1.32
N ASP A 58 -11.41 1.92 1.14
CA ASP A 58 -9.95 1.90 1.07
C ASP A 58 -9.34 1.48 2.41
N HIS A 59 -9.93 1.93 3.53
CA HIS A 59 -9.52 1.47 4.85
C HIS A 59 -9.72 -0.04 5.03
N LYS A 60 -10.90 -0.56 4.69
CA LYS A 60 -11.20 -2.01 4.77
C LYS A 60 -10.28 -2.82 3.86
N ARG A 61 -10.02 -2.34 2.65
CA ARG A 61 -9.15 -2.98 1.66
C ARG A 61 -7.71 -3.05 2.16
N LEU A 62 -7.14 -1.94 2.64
CA LEU A 62 -5.79 -1.92 3.23
C LEU A 62 -5.66 -2.89 4.40
N LYS A 63 -6.65 -2.90 5.30
CA LYS A 63 -6.68 -3.82 6.44
C LYS A 63 -6.72 -5.28 5.99
N SER A 64 -7.49 -5.62 4.96
CA SER A 64 -7.58 -6.98 4.42
C SER A 64 -6.30 -7.46 3.72
N LEU A 65 -5.50 -6.53 3.18
CA LEU A 65 -4.28 -6.84 2.44
C LEU A 65 -3.02 -6.85 3.31
N LEU A 66 -3.16 -6.62 4.62
CA LEU A 66 -2.04 -6.71 5.55
C LEU A 66 -1.36 -8.08 5.38
N PRO A 67 -0.04 -8.11 5.07
CA PRO A 67 0.66 -9.38 4.92
C PRO A 67 0.53 -10.21 6.19
N THR A 68 0.03 -11.44 6.04
CA THR A 68 -0.15 -12.40 7.15
C THR A 68 1.08 -13.30 7.31
N ASP A 69 1.80 -13.53 6.22
CA ASP A 69 3.12 -14.16 6.20
C ASP A 69 4.18 -13.08 5.98
N ARG A 70 4.91 -12.74 7.05
CA ARG A 70 5.88 -11.64 7.06
C ARG A 70 7.28 -12.21 7.15
N ALA A 71 8.16 -11.75 6.28
CA ALA A 71 9.59 -11.97 6.49
C ALA A 71 10.03 -11.27 7.77
N GLU A 72 10.95 -11.89 8.50
CA GLU A 72 11.51 -11.29 9.70
C GLU A 72 12.20 -9.95 9.37
N PRO A 73 12.14 -8.96 10.29
CA PRO A 73 13.01 -7.81 10.24
C PRO A 73 14.46 -8.28 10.15
N ARG A 74 15.32 -7.54 9.44
CA ARG A 74 16.76 -7.79 9.57
C ARG A 74 17.12 -7.48 11.03
N GLY A 75 17.62 -8.47 11.77
CA GLY A 75 18.34 -8.21 13.00
C GLY A 75 19.57 -7.34 12.71
N GLU A 76 20.00 -6.59 13.72
CA GLU A 76 21.20 -5.73 13.67
C GLU A 76 22.45 -6.47 13.17
#